data_AF-A0A971JBQ1-F1
#
_entry.id   AF-A0A971JBQ1-F1
#
_cell.length_a   1.000
_cell.length_b   1.000
_cell.length_c   1.000
_cell.angle_alpha   90.00
_cell.angle_beta   90.00
_cell.angle_gamma   90.00
#
_symmetry.space_group_name_H-M   'P 1'
#
loop_
_entity.id
_entity.type
_entity.pdbx_description
1 polymer ?
#
loop_
_entity_poly.entity_id
_entity_poly.type
_entity_poly.pdbx_seq_one_letter_code
_entity_poly.pdbx_strand_id
1 'polypeptide(L)'
;YLAGGFGTVLSVESSTGIGLIPPQLKDKVVPAGNTSLTGITMLLLDKTNIGTIDSIRKITEYIELSQDSEFTDEYVDNMFFEV
;
A
#
# COMPACT_ATOMS: atom_id res chain seq x y z
N TYR A 1 -0.88 7.32 1.67
CA TYR A 1 0.56 7.02 1.77
C TYR A 1 0.90 5.85 0.85
N LEU A 2 2.05 5.88 0.20
CA LEU A 2 2.49 4.84 -0.73
C LEU A 2 3.86 4.31 -0.30
N ALA A 3 3.91 3.03 0.09
CA ALA A 3 5.12 2.33 0.46
C ALA A 3 5.54 1.32 -0.62
N GLY A 4 6.80 0.91 -0.61
CA GLY A 4 7.36 -0.10 -1.51
C GLY A 4 8.71 0.32 -2.09
N GLY A 5 9.40 -0.63 -2.74
CA GLY A 5 10.70 -0.36 -3.38
C GLY A 5 10.63 0.70 -4.48
N PHE A 6 9.45 0.88 -5.08
CA PHE A 6 9.16 1.93 -6.05
C PHE A 6 8.66 3.24 -5.40
N GLY A 7 8.38 3.26 -4.10
CA GLY A 7 7.71 4.38 -3.43
C GLY A 7 8.45 5.71 -3.49
N THR A 8 9.75 5.72 -3.80
CA THR A 8 10.57 6.94 -4.02
C THR A 8 10.77 7.31 -5.49
N VAL A 9 10.49 6.41 -6.43
CA VAL A 9 10.77 6.57 -7.88
C VAL A 9 9.49 6.51 -8.72
N LEU A 10 8.36 6.11 -8.14
CA LEU A 10 7.09 6.01 -8.84
C LEU A 10 6.58 7.41 -9.21
N SER A 11 6.45 7.66 -10.51
CA SER A 11 5.73 8.81 -11.05
C SER A 11 4.24 8.66 -10.74
N VAL A 12 3.71 9.55 -9.89
CA VAL A 12 2.27 9.59 -9.57
C VAL A 12 1.44 9.83 -10.83
N GLU A 13 1.93 10.68 -11.74
CA GLU A 13 1.27 10.93 -13.02
C GLU A 13 1.13 9.63 -13.81
N SER A 14 2.24 8.93 -14.00
CA SER A 14 2.28 7.70 -14.80
C SER A 14 1.48 6.58 -14.14
N SER A 15 1.55 6.42 -12.81
CA SER A 15 0.79 5.37 -12.12
C SER A 15 -0.71 5.61 -12.18
N THR A 16 -1.16 6.87 -12.14
CA THR A 16 -2.58 7.19 -12.37
C THR A 16 -2.99 7.02 -13.82
N GLY A 17 -2.12 7.39 -14.77
CA GLY A 17 -2.39 7.27 -16.21
C GLY A 17 -2.46 5.83 -16.73
N ILE A 18 -1.89 4.86 -16.02
CA ILE A 18 -2.00 3.42 -16.33
C ILE A 18 -3.02 2.68 -15.45
N GLY A 19 -3.81 3.39 -14.62
CA GLY A 19 -4.80 2.75 -13.75
C GLY A 19 -4.25 2.03 -12.51
N LEU A 20 -2.94 2.12 -12.20
CA LEU A 20 -2.37 1.52 -10.98
C LEU A 20 -2.84 2.24 -9.71
N ILE A 21 -2.98 3.57 -9.78
CA ILE A 21 -3.55 4.38 -8.70
C ILE A 21 -4.82 5.04 -9.24
N PRO A 22 -5.96 4.96 -8.52
CA PRO A 22 -7.18 5.66 -8.93
C PRO A 22 -6.92 7.17 -9.14
N PRO A 23 -7.38 7.77 -10.26
CA PRO A 23 -7.14 9.19 -10.55
C PRO A 23 -7.59 10.14 -9.44
N GLN A 24 -8.65 9.78 -8.72
CA GLN A 24 -9.22 10.56 -7.61
C GLN A 24 -8.31 10.61 -6.37
N LEU A 25 -7.30 9.73 -6.30
CA LEU A 25 -6.31 9.68 -5.22
C LEU A 25 -4.99 10.38 -5.56
N LYS A 26 -4.82 10.85 -6.80
CA LYS A 26 -3.58 11.49 -7.30
C LYS A 26 -2.98 12.50 -6.32
N ASP A 27 -3.78 13.47 -5.89
CA ASP A 27 -3.32 14.56 -5.01
C ASP A 27 -3.19 14.14 -3.54
N LYS A 28 -3.58 12.91 -3.19
CA LYS A 28 -3.48 12.33 -1.85
C LYS A 28 -2.30 11.37 -1.71
N VAL A 29 -1.53 11.14 -2.78
CA VAL A 29 -0.38 10.25 -2.74
C VAL A 29 0.76 10.92 -1.98
N VAL A 30 1.19 10.26 -0.90
CA VAL A 30 2.35 10.66 -0.10
C VAL A 30 3.36 9.51 -0.13
N PRO A 31 4.50 9.68 -0.83
CA PRO A 31 5.61 8.73 -0.83
C PRO A 31 6.10 8.41 0.58
N ALA A 32 6.22 7.12 0.92
CA ALA A 32 6.73 6.64 2.20
C ALA A 32 7.95 5.71 2.06
N GLY A 33 8.37 5.39 0.83
CA GLY A 33 9.54 4.55 0.57
C GLY A 33 9.44 3.15 1.15
N ASN A 34 10.57 2.60 1.60
CA ASN A 34 10.61 1.27 2.24
C ASN A 34 10.26 1.35 3.72
N THR A 35 8.95 1.38 4.01
CA THR A 35 8.44 1.46 5.38
C THR A 35 8.75 0.23 6.23
N SER A 36 8.96 -0.94 5.62
CA SER A 36 9.40 -2.15 6.33
C SER A 36 10.79 -1.96 6.95
N LEU A 37 11.73 -1.43 6.16
CA LEU A 37 13.08 -1.10 6.65
C LEU A 37 13.04 0.01 7.70
N THR A 38 12.29 1.09 7.45
CA THR A 38 12.15 2.18 8.42
C THR A 38 11.57 1.67 9.74
N GLY A 39 10.51 0.85 9.69
CA GLY A 39 9.86 0.30 10.88
C GLY A 39 10.78 -0.58 11.72
N ILE A 40 11.56 -1.47 11.08
CA ILE A 40 12.51 -2.30 11.83
C ILE A 40 13.66 -1.47 12.41
N THR A 41 14.15 -0.46 11.68
CA THR A 41 15.18 0.46 12.21
C THR A 41 14.66 1.21 13.44
N MET A 42 13.41 1.70 13.42
CA MET A 42 12.79 2.36 14.58
C MET A 42 12.72 1.43 15.80
N LEU A 43 12.34 0.16 15.59
CA LEU A 43 12.29 -0.83 16.67
C LEU A 43 13.67 -1.18 17.23
N LEU A 44 14.68 -1.32 16.35
CA LEU A 44 16.05 -1.65 16.75
C LEU A 44 16.72 -0.52 17.54
N LEU A 45 16.43 0.73 17.19
CA LEU A 45 16.94 1.91 17.89
C LEU A 45 16.19 2.21 19.18
N ASP A 46 14.89 1.92 19.24
CA ASP A 46 14.07 2.11 20.43
C ASP A 46 13.05 0.98 20.59
N LYS A 47 13.33 0.11 21.57
CA LYS A 47 12.52 -1.07 21.88
C LYS A 47 11.16 -0.73 22.49
N THR A 48 10.93 0.50 22.96
CA THR A 48 9.63 0.91 23.49
C THR A 48 8.55 0.89 22.40
N ASN A 49 8.95 0.99 21.13
CA ASN A 49 8.07 0.87 19.96
C ASN A 49 7.41 -0.52 19.81
N ILE A 50 7.85 -1.55 20.56
CA ILE A 50 7.22 -2.87 20.51
C ILE A 50 5.73 -2.83 20.87
N GLY A 51 5.34 -1.96 21.81
CA GLY A 51 3.93 -1.80 22.20
C GLY A 51 3.06 -1.24 21.08
N THR A 52 3.61 -0.35 20.25
CA THR A 52 2.94 0.17 19.05
C THR A 52 2.73 -0.93 18.02
N ILE A 53 3.75 -1.76 17.77
CA ILE A 53 3.65 -2.90 16.85
C ILE A 53 2.56 -3.87 17.32
N ASP A 54 2.54 -4.21 18.60
CA ASP A 54 1.51 -5.11 19.14
C ASP A 54 0.11 -4.50 19.06
N SER A 55 -0.03 -3.18 19.26
CA SER A 55 -1.32 -2.50 19.13
C SER A 55 -1.82 -2.52 17.68
N ILE A 56 -0.94 -2.29 16.69
CA ILE A 56 -1.26 -2.39 15.27
C ILE A 56 -1.67 -3.83 14.91
N ARG A 57 -0.90 -4.82 15.37
CA ARG A 57 -1.19 -6.25 15.12
C ARG A 57 -2.56 -6.66 15.65
N LYS A 58 -2.99 -6.11 16.80
CA LYS A 58 -4.29 -6.42 17.41
C LYS A 58 -5.49 -5.87 16.64
N ILE A 59 -5.31 -4.81 15.86
CA ILE A 59 -6.39 -4.17 15.08
C ILE A 59 -6.33 -4.51 13.59
N THR A 60 -5.31 -5.26 13.16
CA THR A 60 -5.13 -5.65 11.77
C THR A 60 -5.82 -6.98 11.53
N GLU A 61 -6.69 -7.03 10.54
CA GLU A 61 -7.41 -8.23 10.12
C GLU A 61 -7.00 -8.62 8.70
N TYR A 62 -6.94 -9.93 8.46
CA TYR A 62 -6.68 -10.46 7.12
C TYR A 62 -8.01 -10.65 6.39
N ILE A 63 -8.10 -10.13 5.17
CA ILE A 63 -9.23 -10.34 4.26
C ILE A 63 -8.74 -11.22 3.12
N GLU A 64 -9.36 -12.40 2.95
CA GLU A 64 -9.01 -13.39 1.92
C GLU A 64 -9.70 -13.05 0.60
N LEU A 65 -8.97 -12.39 -0.31
CA LEU A 65 -9.51 -11.96 -1.60
C LEU A 65 -9.44 -13.04 -2.69
N SER A 66 -8.64 -14.11 -2.51
CA SER A 66 -8.44 -15.11 -3.59
C SER A 66 -9.66 -15.98 -3.89
N GLN A 67 -10.63 -16.00 -2.98
CA GLN A 67 -11.91 -16.71 -3.13
C GLN A 67 -13.09 -15.76 -3.26
N ASP A 68 -12.82 -14.45 -3.34
CA ASP A 68 -13.83 -13.42 -3.48
C ASP A 68 -14.16 -13.21 -4.96
N SER A 69 -15.41 -13.51 -5.33
CA SER A 69 -15.88 -13.34 -6.71
C SER A 69 -15.94 -11.88 -7.13
N GLU A 70 -16.31 -10.97 -6.22
CA GLU A 70 -16.37 -9.53 -6.52
C GLU A 70 -14.97 -8.99 -6.79
N PHE A 71 -13.97 -9.42 -6.02
CA PHE A 71 -12.57 -9.08 -6.31
C PHE A 71 -12.11 -9.64 -7.66
N THR A 72 -12.52 -10.86 -8.01
CA THR A 72 -12.15 -11.49 -9.29
C THR A 72 -12.74 -10.73 -10.47
N ASP A 73 -14.02 -10.36 -10.39
CA ASP A 73 -14.71 -9.57 -11.40
C ASP A 73 -14.01 -8.20 -11.55
N GLU A 74 -13.74 -7.52 -10.43
CA GLU A 74 -13.09 -6.20 -10.45
C GLU A 74 -11.66 -6.28 -11.00
N TYR A 75 -10.91 -7.34 -10.70
CA TYR A 75 -9.59 -7.57 -11.26
C TYR A 75 -9.64 -7.74 -12.79
N VAL A 76 -10.60 -8.51 -13.30
CA VAL A 76 -10.77 -8.72 -14.75
C VAL A 76 -11.16 -7.43 -15.45
N ASP A 77 -12.09 -6.68 -14.88
CA ASP A 77 -12.55 -5.40 -15.44
C ASP A 77 -11.41 -4.37 -15.52
N ASN A 78 -10.52 -4.35 -14.52
CA ASN A 78 -9.38 -3.42 -14.50
C ASN A 78 -8.15 -3.92 -15.29
N MET A 79 -8.17 -5.13 -15.85
CA MET A 79 -7.03 -5.69 -16.61
C MET A 79 -6.88 -5.08 -18.02
N PHE A 80 -7.92 -4.42 -18.53
CA PHE A 80 -7.89 -3.75 -19.83
C PHE A 80 -7.33 -2.31 -19.76
N PHE A 81 -7.09 -1.80 -18.55
CA PHE A 81 -6.58 -0.43 -18.33
C PHE A 81 -7.40 0.64 -19.07
N GLU A 82 -8.72 0.45 -19.15
CA GLU A 82 -9.64 1.46 -19.68
C GLU A 82 -9.78 2.57 -18.63
N VAL A 83 -8.88 3.55 -18.69
CA VAL A 83 -8.82 4.71 -17.79
C VAL A 83 -9.78 5.82 -18.24
#